data_AF-A0AA50DWP2-F1
#
_entry.id   AF-A0AA50DWP2-F1
#
_cell.length_a   1.000
_cell.length_b   1.000
_cell.length_c   1.000
_cell.angle_alpha   90.00
_cell.angle_beta   90.00
_cell.angle_gamma   90.00
#
_symmetry.space_group_name_H-M   'P 1'
#
loop_
_entity.id
_entity.type
_entity.pdbx_description
1 polymer ?
#
loop_
_entity_poly.entity_id
_entity_poly.type
_entity_poly.pdbx_seq_one_letter_code
_entity_poly.pdbx_strand_id
1 'polypeptide(L)'
;MAGLHRSMSPPFSPLSEGRINEAGQLECPYHGWTFAGAGQCQGIPQQHTGGQAHTSKRACVRSLPTQVAQGLLFAFPGETDQAEKVALPLVDVLDGDQSEWVCFNTFRDLPYDAFTLMENVLDSSHIPYTHHKTVGKRSNVSPVDLEIIHGDRQGFTGIWEEGPRKGTLGKQTTTFIAPGLMWHDLTSKQFGRTLTVVYATPIRPGECRLFARFPFKFPSKFPRLVIGLTPRWYSHLGQNRVLEDDQVFLHFQERFVQGKGGSPNYEKACYLPTKADLFVAEFHRWIEQYQVKSFGDSKLPDRQSVKQLMDRYHSHTKHCHSCRNALANIEKIQTGSLAIAIICLVCLPLASLGLAPNFSLGLGLTLLTGLGFALWAGLGKFKQSFYQGNPIPPRNIPDKG
;
A
#
# COMPACT_ATOMS: atom_id res chain seq x y z
N MET A 1 23.38 1.70 4.27
CA MET A 1 23.02 1.74 5.71
C MET A 1 22.61 0.32 6.10
N ALA A 2 22.37 0.01 7.38
CA ALA A 2 21.87 -1.31 7.77
C ALA A 2 20.64 -1.16 8.67
N GLY A 3 19.64 -2.03 8.50
CA GLY A 3 18.40 -2.03 9.27
C GLY A 3 18.45 -3.09 10.37
N LEU A 4 18.00 -2.77 11.59
CA LEU A 4 18.02 -3.70 12.71
C LEU A 4 16.75 -4.57 12.70
N HIS A 5 16.91 -5.89 12.76
CA HIS A 5 15.81 -6.85 12.68
C HIS A 5 15.06 -6.99 14.01
N ARG A 6 13.77 -7.36 13.95
CA ARG A 6 12.85 -7.64 15.08
C ARG A 6 13.24 -8.82 16.00
N SER A 7 14.52 -9.14 16.16
CA SER A 7 14.95 -10.19 17.10
C SER A 7 15.06 -9.64 18.52
N MET A 8 14.37 -10.29 19.46
CA MET A 8 14.47 -10.07 20.89
C MET A 8 15.93 -10.08 21.36
N SER A 9 16.47 -8.93 21.79
CA SER A 9 17.73 -8.88 22.53
C SER A 9 17.46 -9.27 23.99
N PRO A 10 18.28 -10.09 24.67
CA PRO A 10 18.16 -10.27 26.11
C PRO A 10 18.35 -8.92 26.83
N PRO A 11 17.40 -8.44 27.66
CA PRO A 11 16.10 -9.01 28.04
C PRO A 11 14.94 -8.42 27.20
N PHE A 12 14.42 -9.25 26.29
CA PHE A 12 13.10 -9.30 25.64
C PHE A 12 12.29 -8.02 25.32
N SER A 13 12.91 -6.89 24.94
CA SER A 13 12.15 -5.72 24.45
C SER A 13 12.24 -5.56 22.92
N PRO A 14 11.12 -5.33 22.20
CA PRO A 14 11.16 -5.01 20.78
C PRO A 14 11.86 -3.67 20.54
N LEU A 15 13.05 -3.69 19.93
CA LEU A 15 13.82 -2.46 19.65
C LEU A 15 13.07 -1.46 18.76
N SER A 16 12.05 -1.90 18.01
CA SER A 16 11.19 -1.02 17.21
C SER A 16 10.33 -0.07 18.04
N GLU A 17 10.13 -0.35 19.33
CA GLU A 17 9.46 0.56 20.28
C GLU A 17 10.46 1.52 20.96
N GLY A 18 11.74 1.44 20.58
CA GLY A 18 12.80 2.31 21.07
C GLY A 18 12.82 3.67 20.38
N ARG A 19 13.95 4.37 20.54
CA ARG A 19 14.20 5.68 19.92
C ARG A 19 15.60 5.75 19.35
N ILE A 20 15.83 6.69 18.46
CA ILE A 20 17.18 7.11 18.11
C ILE A 20 17.61 8.17 19.13
N ASN A 21 18.71 7.92 19.83
CA ASN A 21 19.25 8.86 20.83
C ASN A 21 20.06 9.98 20.17
N GLU A 22 20.57 10.92 20.98
CA GLU A 22 21.33 12.09 20.52
C GLU A 22 22.62 11.72 19.76
N ALA A 23 23.18 10.54 20.04
CA ALA A 23 24.35 10.00 19.35
C ALA A 23 24.01 9.27 18.03
N GLY A 24 22.73 9.25 17.61
CA GLY A 24 22.28 8.57 16.40
C GLY A 24 22.20 7.04 16.54
N GLN A 25 22.18 6.51 17.76
CA GLN A 25 22.13 5.07 18.05
C GLN A 25 20.70 4.63 18.38
N LEU A 26 20.35 3.38 18.04
CA LEU A 26 19.08 2.79 18.47
C LEU A 26 19.15 2.45 19.95
N GLU A 27 18.29 3.07 20.75
CA GLU A 27 18.21 2.89 22.19
C GLU A 27 17.02 2.00 22.55
N CYS A 28 17.31 0.91 23.26
CA CYS A 28 16.31 -0.02 23.77
C CYS A 28 15.42 0.68 24.83
N PRO A 29 14.08 0.63 24.69
CA PRO A 29 13.19 1.37 25.57
C PRO A 29 13.14 0.81 27.00
N TYR A 30 13.61 -0.43 27.21
CA TYR A 30 13.50 -1.08 28.52
C TYR A 30 14.70 -0.79 29.43
N HIS A 31 15.93 -0.98 28.93
CA HIS A 31 17.15 -0.85 29.75
C HIS A 31 18.13 0.20 29.21
N GLY A 32 17.80 0.90 28.13
CA GLY A 32 18.66 1.93 27.55
C GLY A 32 19.92 1.39 26.87
N TRP A 33 19.99 0.10 26.56
CA TRP A 33 21.10 -0.44 25.76
C TRP A 33 21.07 0.20 24.37
N THR A 34 22.24 0.61 23.87
CA THR A 34 22.34 1.31 22.59
C THR A 34 23.04 0.46 21.54
N PHE A 35 22.61 0.60 20.29
CA PHE A 35 23.12 -0.16 19.16
C PHE A 35 23.43 0.76 17.97
N ALA A 36 24.56 0.54 17.33
CA ALA A 36 24.90 1.17 16.05
C ALA A 36 24.11 0.54 14.90
N GLY A 37 24.10 1.19 13.73
CA GLY A 37 23.37 0.70 12.55
C GLY A 37 23.84 -0.68 12.05
N ALA A 38 25.11 -1.02 12.23
CA ALA A 38 25.64 -2.35 11.92
C ALA A 38 25.46 -3.38 13.07
N GLY A 39 24.60 -3.05 14.05
CA GLY A 39 24.14 -3.97 15.09
C GLY A 39 25.06 -4.11 16.30
N GLN A 40 26.22 -3.44 16.33
CA GLN A 40 27.12 -3.49 17.49
C GLN A 40 26.49 -2.78 18.69
N CYS A 41 26.55 -3.42 19.87
CA CYS A 41 26.20 -2.76 21.12
C CYS A 41 27.23 -1.65 21.42
N GLN A 42 26.74 -0.44 21.62
CA GLN A 42 27.55 0.76 21.88
C GLN A 42 27.55 1.11 23.36
N GLY A 43 26.53 0.70 24.11
CA GLY A 43 26.39 1.06 25.51
C GLY A 43 25.45 0.15 26.27
N ILE A 44 25.85 -0.19 27.49
CA ILE A 44 25.04 -0.88 28.50
C ILE A 44 25.05 0.04 29.73
N PRO A 45 23.99 0.81 29.99
CA PRO A 45 24.00 1.78 31.09
C PRO A 45 24.20 1.16 32.47
N GLN A 46 23.82 -0.11 32.64
CA GLN A 46 23.92 -0.83 33.92
C GLN A 46 25.28 -1.51 34.14
N GLN A 47 26.22 -1.43 33.18
CA GLN A 47 27.55 -2.02 33.37
C GLN A 47 28.38 -1.14 34.33
N HIS A 48 29.17 -1.76 35.21
CA HIS A 48 30.10 -1.03 36.06
C HIS A 48 31.10 -0.22 35.22
N THR A 49 31.59 0.89 35.78
CA THR A 49 32.66 1.69 35.17
C THR A 49 33.87 0.81 34.85
N GLY A 50 34.35 0.87 33.60
CA GLY A 50 35.44 0.03 33.10
C GLY A 50 35.00 -1.34 32.55
N GLY A 51 33.73 -1.72 32.69
CA GLY A 51 33.17 -2.93 32.12
C GLY A 51 33.23 -2.96 30.59
N GLN A 52 33.37 -4.16 30.01
CA GLN A 52 33.52 -4.38 28.57
C GLN A 52 32.38 -5.25 27.99
N ALA A 53 31.28 -5.41 28.71
CA ALA A 53 30.19 -6.32 28.30
C ALA A 53 29.60 -5.95 26.92
N HIS A 54 29.54 -4.65 26.61
CA HIS A 54 29.07 -4.12 25.32
C HIS A 54 29.93 -4.57 24.12
N THR A 55 31.21 -4.91 24.34
CA THR A 55 32.12 -5.40 23.29
C THR A 55 31.88 -6.86 22.89
N SER A 56 31.11 -7.60 23.68
CA SER A 56 30.81 -9.01 23.41
C SER A 56 29.93 -9.14 22.16
N LYS A 57 30.24 -10.09 21.27
CA LYS A 57 29.36 -10.45 20.14
C LYS A 57 27.95 -10.86 20.58
N ARG A 58 27.79 -11.32 21.84
CA ARG A 58 26.49 -11.67 22.43
C ARG A 58 25.64 -10.45 22.77
N ALA A 59 26.25 -9.27 22.87
CA ALA A 59 25.55 -8.01 23.05
C ALA A 59 25.08 -7.42 21.70
N CYS A 60 25.64 -7.87 20.56
CA CYS A 60 25.24 -7.37 19.25
C CYS A 60 23.86 -7.90 18.83
N VAL A 61 23.19 -7.13 17.97
CA VAL A 61 21.91 -7.48 17.35
C VAL A 61 22.07 -7.68 15.85
N ARG A 62 21.16 -8.43 15.23
CA ARG A 62 21.19 -8.67 13.78
C ARG A 62 20.93 -7.36 13.02
N SER A 63 21.84 -7.02 12.12
CA SER A 63 21.67 -5.97 11.12
C SER A 63 21.50 -6.57 9.72
N LEU A 64 20.64 -5.97 8.90
CA LEU A 64 20.44 -6.32 7.49
C LEU A 64 21.06 -5.24 6.59
N PRO A 65 21.81 -5.60 5.53
CA PRO A 65 22.22 -4.62 4.52
C PRO A 65 21.01 -3.89 3.93
N THR A 66 21.10 -2.56 3.81
CA THR A 66 20.05 -1.76 3.21
C THR A 66 20.57 -0.73 2.21
N GLN A 67 19.76 -0.48 1.19
CA GLN A 67 20.01 0.54 0.18
C GLN A 67 18.73 1.32 -0.12
N VAL A 68 18.87 2.62 -0.34
CA VAL A 68 17.78 3.50 -0.77
C VAL A 68 17.92 3.76 -2.26
N ALA A 69 16.89 3.44 -3.04
CA ALA A 69 16.87 3.67 -4.48
C ALA A 69 15.44 3.92 -4.94
N GLN A 70 15.27 4.81 -5.94
CA GLN A 70 13.97 5.19 -6.49
C GLN A 70 12.89 5.57 -5.44
N GLY A 71 13.31 6.16 -4.31
CA GLY A 71 12.41 6.56 -3.22
C GLY A 71 11.92 5.42 -2.32
N LEU A 72 12.50 4.22 -2.44
CA LEU A 72 12.22 3.04 -1.61
C LEU A 72 13.45 2.64 -0.78
N LEU A 73 13.20 2.00 0.36
CA LEU A 73 14.22 1.35 1.19
C LEU A 73 14.17 -0.16 0.95
N PHE A 74 15.26 -0.72 0.44
CA PHE A 74 15.43 -2.15 0.26
C PHE A 74 16.26 -2.73 1.40
N ALA A 75 15.89 -3.91 1.88
CA ALA A 75 16.65 -4.67 2.86
C ALA A 75 16.97 -6.05 2.29
N PHE A 76 18.22 -6.49 2.42
CA PHE A 76 18.64 -7.81 1.99
C PHE A 76 18.51 -8.81 3.16
N PRO A 77 17.58 -9.79 3.07
CA PRO A 77 17.32 -10.71 4.18
C PRO A 77 18.27 -11.91 4.23
N GLY A 78 19.11 -12.11 3.20
CA GLY A 78 20.06 -13.21 3.09
C GLY A 78 21.37 -12.98 3.85
N GLU A 79 22.39 -13.77 3.50
CA GLU A 79 23.74 -13.65 4.07
C GLU A 79 24.40 -12.34 3.67
N THR A 80 24.91 -11.60 4.66
CA THR A 80 25.37 -10.22 4.47
C THR A 80 26.46 -10.08 3.40
N ASP A 81 27.33 -11.07 3.25
CA ASP A 81 28.43 -11.12 2.27
C ASP A 81 27.95 -11.35 0.82
N GLN A 82 26.68 -11.74 0.61
CA GLN A 82 26.09 -11.88 -0.71
C GLN A 82 25.35 -10.63 -1.17
N ALA A 83 25.08 -9.66 -0.29
CA ALA A 83 24.25 -8.51 -0.60
C ALA A 83 24.78 -7.69 -1.80
N GLU A 84 26.11 -7.52 -1.90
CA GLU A 84 26.75 -6.77 -2.99
C GLU A 84 26.66 -7.49 -4.36
N LYS A 85 26.40 -8.80 -4.37
CA LYS A 85 26.28 -9.60 -5.59
C LYS A 85 24.85 -9.68 -6.11
N VAL A 86 23.87 -9.19 -5.34
CA VAL A 86 22.45 -9.23 -5.68
C VAL A 86 22.02 -7.84 -6.12
N ALA A 87 21.59 -7.73 -7.38
CA ALA A 87 21.05 -6.48 -7.91
C ALA A 87 19.78 -6.07 -7.17
N LEU A 88 19.59 -4.76 -7.01
CA LEU A 88 18.32 -4.23 -6.52
C LEU A 88 17.20 -4.47 -7.55
N PRO A 89 15.97 -4.80 -7.11
CA PRO A 89 14.81 -4.92 -7.99
C PRO A 89 14.28 -3.51 -8.35
N LEU A 90 15.02 -2.83 -9.22
CA LEU A 90 14.66 -1.49 -9.70
C LEU A 90 13.79 -1.59 -10.96
N VAL A 91 13.09 -0.50 -11.26
CA VAL A 91 12.35 -0.36 -12.51
C VAL A 91 13.17 0.54 -13.43
N ASP A 92 13.93 -0.07 -14.34
CA ASP A 92 14.92 0.61 -15.17
C ASP A 92 14.34 1.79 -15.96
N VAL A 93 13.06 1.69 -16.35
CA VAL A 93 12.31 2.77 -17.04
C VAL A 93 12.28 4.09 -16.23
N LEU A 94 12.48 4.02 -14.91
CA LEU A 94 12.46 5.16 -14.00
C LEU A 94 13.86 5.71 -13.68
N ASP A 95 14.94 5.17 -14.24
CA ASP A 95 16.33 5.59 -13.92
C ASP A 95 16.77 6.91 -14.61
N GLY A 96 15.91 7.49 -15.45
CA GLY A 96 16.11 8.81 -16.06
C GLY A 96 15.80 9.98 -15.12
N ASP A 97 15.51 11.16 -15.71
CA ASP A 97 15.09 12.33 -14.93
C ASP A 97 13.75 12.06 -14.22
N GLN A 98 13.81 11.81 -12.91
CA GLN A 98 12.64 11.58 -12.07
C GLN A 98 11.68 12.77 -12.08
N SER A 99 12.16 13.98 -12.43
CA SER A 99 11.31 15.15 -12.57
C SER A 99 10.31 15.01 -13.72
N GLU A 100 10.50 14.11 -14.68
CA GLU A 100 9.53 13.88 -15.76
C GLU A 100 8.29 13.10 -15.30
N TRP A 101 8.38 12.41 -14.16
CA TRP A 101 7.34 11.52 -13.65
C TRP A 101 6.53 12.16 -12.53
N VAL A 102 5.22 11.96 -12.59
CA VAL A 102 4.32 12.21 -11.47
C VAL A 102 3.95 10.86 -10.86
N CYS A 103 4.42 10.59 -9.65
CA CYS A 103 4.25 9.29 -9.01
C CYS A 103 3.21 9.35 -7.90
N PHE A 104 2.14 8.56 -8.03
CA PHE A 104 1.25 8.27 -6.91
C PHE A 104 1.71 6.98 -6.25
N ASN A 105 2.31 7.08 -5.06
CA ASN A 105 2.80 5.93 -4.34
C ASN A 105 1.91 5.65 -3.14
N THR A 106 1.66 4.38 -2.85
CA THR A 106 0.97 3.95 -1.64
C THR A 106 1.51 2.60 -1.17
N PHE A 107 1.14 2.21 0.04
CA PHE A 107 1.40 0.88 0.57
C PHE A 107 0.18 0.39 1.33
N ARG A 108 0.03 -0.93 1.46
CA ARG A 108 -1.04 -1.52 2.26
C ARG A 108 -0.65 -2.92 2.73
N ASP A 109 -0.98 -3.25 3.97
CA ASP A 109 -0.94 -4.63 4.45
C ASP A 109 -2.20 -5.35 3.96
N LEU A 110 -2.01 -6.46 3.26
CA LEU A 110 -3.06 -7.21 2.59
C LEU A 110 -3.22 -8.59 3.24
N PRO A 111 -4.46 -9.07 3.42
CA PRO A 111 -4.76 -10.30 4.15
C PRO A 111 -4.65 -11.55 3.26
N TYR A 112 -3.64 -11.60 2.39
CA TYR A 112 -3.29 -12.74 1.54
C TYR A 112 -1.79 -12.67 1.19
N ASP A 113 -1.22 -13.79 0.77
CA ASP A 113 0.19 -13.97 0.45
C ASP A 113 0.65 -13.10 -0.74
N ALA A 114 1.95 -12.84 -0.77
CA ALA A 114 2.60 -12.05 -1.82
C ALA A 114 2.38 -12.67 -3.22
N PHE A 115 2.32 -14.00 -3.34
CA PHE A 115 2.10 -14.65 -4.63
C PHE A 115 0.66 -14.56 -5.09
N THR A 116 -0.32 -14.60 -4.18
CA THR A 116 -1.72 -14.29 -4.50
C THR A 116 -1.86 -12.86 -5.03
N LEU A 117 -1.11 -11.91 -4.44
CA LEU A 117 -1.05 -10.55 -4.96
C LEU A 117 -0.43 -10.52 -6.37
N MET A 118 0.74 -11.14 -6.58
CA MET A 118 1.43 -11.16 -7.87
C MET A 118 0.55 -11.76 -8.98
N GLU A 119 -0.10 -12.90 -8.72
CA GLU A 119 -1.07 -13.52 -9.61
C GLU A 119 -2.17 -12.53 -10.01
N ASN A 120 -2.77 -11.84 -9.03
CA ASN A 120 -3.83 -10.87 -9.28
C ASN A 120 -3.40 -9.68 -10.13
N VAL A 121 -2.19 -9.18 -9.93
CA VAL A 121 -1.72 -8.02 -10.70
C VAL A 121 -1.17 -8.42 -12.08
N LEU A 122 -0.81 -9.69 -12.29
CA LEU A 122 -0.47 -10.23 -13.61
C LEU A 122 -1.71 -10.48 -14.48
N ASP A 123 -2.86 -10.77 -13.86
CA ASP A 123 -4.15 -10.86 -14.55
C ASP A 123 -4.71 -9.46 -14.84
N SER A 124 -4.72 -9.05 -16.11
CA SER A 124 -5.36 -7.79 -16.52
C SER A 124 -6.84 -7.94 -16.90
N SER A 125 -7.35 -9.17 -16.99
CA SER A 125 -8.68 -9.48 -17.52
C SER A 125 -9.81 -9.13 -16.54
N HIS A 126 -9.55 -9.13 -15.23
CA HIS A 126 -10.57 -8.81 -14.22
C HIS A 126 -10.88 -7.30 -14.15
N ILE A 127 -9.97 -6.44 -14.61
CA ILE A 127 -10.02 -4.98 -14.41
C ILE A 127 -11.37 -4.36 -14.85
N PRO A 128 -11.94 -4.67 -16.03
CA PRO A 128 -13.23 -4.12 -16.46
C PRO A 128 -14.42 -4.46 -15.53
N TYR A 129 -14.33 -5.57 -14.80
CA TYR A 129 -15.40 -6.12 -13.97
C TYR A 129 -15.20 -5.84 -12.48
N THR A 130 -14.07 -6.24 -11.90
CA THR A 130 -13.81 -6.10 -10.46
C THR A 130 -13.72 -4.62 -10.08
N HIS A 131 -13.11 -3.80 -10.94
CA HIS A 131 -12.96 -2.36 -10.75
C HIS A 131 -14.00 -1.55 -11.52
N HIS A 132 -15.16 -2.13 -11.84
CA HIS A 132 -16.23 -1.38 -12.49
C HIS A 132 -16.69 -0.21 -11.60
N LYS A 133 -16.80 0.99 -12.20
CA LYS A 133 -17.12 2.27 -11.52
C LYS A 133 -16.01 2.78 -10.58
N THR A 134 -14.83 2.18 -10.60
CA THR A 134 -13.61 2.75 -10.02
C THR A 134 -12.62 3.10 -11.15
N VAL A 135 -11.69 2.21 -11.49
CA VAL A 135 -10.70 2.42 -12.56
C VAL A 135 -11.06 1.71 -13.88
N GLY A 136 -12.04 0.80 -13.82
CA GLY A 136 -12.53 0.00 -14.95
C GLY A 136 -13.96 0.32 -15.38
N LYS A 137 -14.32 -0.10 -16.60
CA LYS A 137 -15.68 -0.06 -17.14
C LYS A 137 -15.96 -1.39 -17.85
N ARG A 138 -17.09 -2.04 -17.57
CA ARG A 138 -17.47 -3.32 -18.18
C ARG A 138 -17.50 -3.26 -19.70
N SER A 139 -17.92 -2.13 -20.27
CA SER A 139 -17.96 -1.90 -21.72
C SER A 139 -16.58 -1.86 -22.41
N ASN A 140 -15.50 -1.77 -21.63
CA ASN A 140 -14.13 -1.78 -22.13
C ASN A 140 -13.55 -3.19 -22.29
N VAL A 141 -14.31 -4.24 -21.95
CA VAL A 141 -13.88 -5.63 -22.15
C VAL A 141 -13.52 -5.87 -23.63
N SER A 142 -12.45 -6.63 -23.84
CA SER A 142 -11.93 -7.09 -25.12
C SER A 142 -11.19 -8.41 -24.93
N PRO A 143 -10.95 -9.18 -26.00
CA PRO A 143 -9.99 -10.28 -25.95
C PRO A 143 -8.66 -9.82 -25.37
N VAL A 144 -8.03 -10.68 -24.57
CA VAL A 144 -6.71 -10.47 -23.97
C VAL A 144 -5.80 -11.54 -24.53
N ASP A 145 -5.07 -11.19 -25.59
CA ASP A 145 -4.16 -12.09 -26.29
C ASP A 145 -2.73 -11.80 -25.82
N LEU A 146 -2.30 -12.56 -24.80
CA LEU A 146 -0.98 -12.42 -24.20
C LEU A 146 0.06 -13.27 -24.91
N GLU A 147 1.31 -12.80 -24.90
CA GLU A 147 2.48 -13.54 -25.38
C GLU A 147 3.65 -13.38 -24.40
N ILE A 148 4.42 -14.46 -24.21
CA ILE A 148 5.67 -14.44 -23.44
C ILE A 148 6.82 -14.11 -24.40
N ILE A 149 7.58 -13.07 -24.10
CA ILE A 149 8.75 -12.67 -24.90
C ILE A 149 9.98 -13.44 -24.45
N HIS A 150 10.22 -13.48 -23.13
CA HIS A 150 11.29 -14.27 -22.51
C HIS A 150 10.94 -14.58 -21.06
N GLY A 151 11.50 -15.66 -20.54
CA GLY A 151 11.39 -16.05 -19.13
C GLY A 151 12.59 -16.86 -18.69
N ASP A 152 13.03 -16.64 -17.45
CA ASP A 152 14.11 -17.37 -16.80
C ASP A 152 13.91 -17.42 -15.28
N ARG A 153 14.97 -17.71 -14.52
CA ARG A 153 14.91 -17.79 -13.06
C ARG A 153 14.57 -16.45 -12.40
N GLN A 154 14.96 -15.34 -13.00
CA GLN A 154 14.76 -13.99 -12.49
C GLN A 154 13.37 -13.43 -12.81
N GLY A 155 12.57 -14.13 -13.64
CA GLY A 155 11.19 -13.77 -13.92
C GLY A 155 10.86 -13.88 -15.41
N PHE A 156 9.90 -13.09 -15.89
CA PHE A 156 9.51 -13.10 -17.30
C PHE A 156 9.02 -11.74 -17.76
N THR A 157 9.10 -11.50 -19.07
CA THR A 157 8.46 -10.36 -19.74
C THR A 157 7.48 -10.88 -20.76
N GLY A 158 6.27 -10.33 -20.74
CA GLY A 158 5.23 -10.60 -21.70
C GLY A 158 4.62 -9.32 -22.28
N ILE A 159 3.79 -9.52 -23.29
CA ILE A 159 3.16 -8.44 -24.04
C ILE A 159 1.70 -8.73 -24.30
N TRP A 160 0.91 -7.66 -24.33
CA TRP A 160 -0.42 -7.61 -24.90
C TRP A 160 -0.43 -6.49 -25.95
N GLU A 161 -0.44 -6.86 -27.23
CA GLU A 161 -0.25 -5.93 -28.34
C GLU A 161 -1.40 -4.93 -28.46
N GLU A 162 -2.66 -5.39 -28.37
CA GLU A 162 -3.82 -4.50 -28.37
C GLU A 162 -3.89 -3.69 -27.09
N GLY A 163 -3.50 -4.27 -25.96
CA GLY A 163 -3.55 -3.60 -24.66
C GLY A 163 -4.97 -3.21 -24.20
N PRO A 164 -5.06 -2.51 -23.06
CA PRO A 164 -6.34 -2.29 -22.39
C PRO A 164 -7.23 -1.27 -23.09
N ARG A 165 -8.53 -1.37 -22.82
CA ARG A 165 -9.58 -0.48 -23.37
C ARG A 165 -9.63 -0.49 -24.90
N LYS A 166 -9.63 -1.69 -25.50
CA LYS A 166 -9.76 -1.89 -26.96
C LYS A 166 -8.71 -1.09 -27.75
N GLY A 167 -7.43 -1.12 -27.34
CA GLY A 167 -6.38 -0.36 -28.04
C GLY A 167 -6.16 1.07 -27.56
N THR A 168 -7.08 1.66 -26.79
CA THR A 168 -7.03 3.11 -26.49
C THR A 168 -5.80 3.48 -25.64
N LEU A 169 -5.35 2.58 -24.77
CA LEU A 169 -4.16 2.80 -23.94
C LEU A 169 -2.86 2.29 -24.58
N GLY A 170 -2.94 1.75 -25.79
CA GLY A 170 -1.82 1.17 -26.51
C GLY A 170 -1.36 -0.16 -25.90
N LYS A 171 -0.36 -0.73 -26.57
CA LYS A 171 0.37 -1.94 -26.17
C LYS A 171 0.78 -1.90 -24.69
N GLN A 172 0.55 -3.02 -24.01
CA GLN A 172 0.98 -3.25 -22.64
C GLN A 172 2.17 -4.20 -22.62
N THR A 173 3.29 -3.78 -22.04
CA THR A 173 4.38 -4.68 -21.68
C THR A 173 4.32 -4.95 -20.19
N THR A 174 4.36 -6.22 -19.79
CA THR A 174 4.36 -6.66 -18.40
C THR A 174 5.68 -7.32 -18.09
N THR A 175 6.38 -6.87 -17.06
CA THR A 175 7.60 -7.49 -16.57
C THR A 175 7.38 -7.95 -15.14
N PHE A 176 7.64 -9.22 -14.87
CA PHE A 176 7.76 -9.81 -13.54
C PHE A 176 9.23 -10.05 -13.24
N ILE A 177 9.70 -9.56 -12.09
CA ILE A 177 11.02 -9.82 -11.52
C ILE A 177 10.83 -10.52 -10.18
N ALA A 178 11.45 -11.69 -10.07
CA ALA A 178 11.39 -12.53 -8.89
C ALA A 178 11.97 -11.83 -7.64
N PRO A 179 11.41 -12.12 -6.44
CA PRO A 179 10.22 -12.94 -6.22
C PRO A 179 8.91 -12.13 -6.19
N GLY A 180 8.95 -10.80 -6.28
CA GLY A 180 7.80 -9.98 -5.88
C GLY A 180 7.75 -8.59 -6.47
N LEU A 181 8.41 -8.33 -7.59
CA LEU A 181 8.24 -7.10 -8.36
C LEU A 181 7.52 -7.42 -9.67
N MET A 182 6.52 -6.61 -10.01
CA MET A 182 6.06 -6.52 -11.40
C MET A 182 5.79 -5.08 -11.79
N TRP A 183 5.88 -4.78 -13.08
CA TRP A 183 5.27 -3.57 -13.63
C TRP A 183 4.58 -3.79 -14.97
N HIS A 184 3.52 -3.03 -15.21
CA HIS A 184 2.96 -2.80 -16.52
C HIS A 184 3.48 -1.47 -17.05
N ASP A 185 3.85 -1.43 -18.32
CA ASP A 185 4.25 -0.24 -19.05
C ASP A 185 3.32 -0.04 -20.25
N LEU A 186 2.63 1.10 -20.25
CA LEU A 186 1.63 1.47 -21.23
C LEU A 186 2.01 2.83 -21.81
N THR A 187 2.07 2.93 -23.14
CA THR A 187 2.27 4.21 -23.81
C THR A 187 1.11 4.48 -24.76
N SER A 188 0.39 5.58 -24.51
CA SER A 188 -0.72 6.03 -25.33
C SER A 188 -0.51 7.48 -25.80
N LYS A 189 -1.05 7.80 -26.98
CA LYS A 189 -1.02 9.18 -27.50
C LYS A 189 -1.82 10.15 -26.62
N GLN A 190 -2.88 9.68 -25.97
CA GLN A 190 -3.81 10.52 -25.19
C GLN A 190 -3.33 10.77 -23.75
N PHE A 191 -2.80 9.75 -23.08
CA PHE A 191 -2.45 9.81 -21.65
C PHE A 191 -0.94 9.83 -21.39
N GLY A 192 -0.12 9.79 -22.44
CA GLY A 192 1.32 9.67 -22.31
C GLY A 192 1.73 8.26 -21.90
N ARG A 193 2.83 8.14 -21.15
CA ARG A 193 3.33 6.87 -20.63
C ARG A 193 2.91 6.69 -19.18
N THR A 194 2.33 5.55 -18.86
CA THR A 194 1.83 5.20 -17.53
C THR A 194 2.43 3.87 -17.11
N LEU A 195 2.92 3.80 -15.88
CA LEU A 195 3.34 2.56 -15.26
C LEU A 195 2.44 2.20 -14.09
N THR A 196 2.19 0.90 -13.92
CA THR A 196 1.66 0.32 -12.68
C THR A 196 2.76 -0.58 -12.15
N VAL A 197 3.42 -0.18 -11.06
CA VAL A 197 4.51 -0.93 -10.43
C VAL A 197 4.03 -1.45 -9.09
N VAL A 198 4.26 -2.73 -8.83
CA VAL A 198 3.81 -3.43 -7.64
C VAL A 198 4.98 -4.20 -7.05
N TYR A 199 5.27 -3.94 -5.78
CA TYR A 199 6.13 -4.78 -4.95
C TYR A 199 5.28 -5.51 -3.92
N ALA A 200 5.41 -6.84 -3.85
CA ALA A 200 4.80 -7.68 -2.84
C ALA A 200 5.87 -8.18 -1.87
N THR A 201 5.78 -7.76 -0.61
CA THR A 201 6.70 -8.19 0.45
C THR A 201 5.96 -9.10 1.42
N PRO A 202 6.31 -10.39 1.54
CA PRO A 202 5.72 -11.27 2.54
C PRO A 202 5.97 -10.72 3.96
N ILE A 203 4.94 -10.69 4.82
CA ILE A 203 5.07 -10.23 6.21
C ILE A 203 4.75 -11.31 7.25
N ARG A 204 3.84 -12.23 6.93
CA ARG A 204 3.50 -13.45 7.70
C ARG A 204 2.69 -14.41 6.80
N PRO A 205 2.53 -15.69 7.16
CA PRO A 205 1.73 -16.62 6.38
C PRO A 205 0.34 -16.05 6.04
N GLY A 206 -0.01 -16.02 4.76
CA GLY A 206 -1.27 -15.49 4.28
C GLY A 206 -1.40 -13.97 4.36
N GLU A 207 -0.30 -13.23 4.50
CA GLU A 207 -0.30 -11.76 4.48
C GLU A 207 0.97 -11.17 3.87
N CYS A 208 0.79 -10.14 3.06
CA CYS A 208 1.88 -9.39 2.45
C CYS A 208 1.68 -7.88 2.62
N ARG A 209 2.77 -7.13 2.47
CA ARG A 209 2.75 -5.69 2.27
C ARG A 209 2.91 -5.40 0.79
N LEU A 210 1.92 -4.71 0.24
CA LEU A 210 1.99 -4.09 -1.07
C LEU A 210 2.72 -2.75 -0.96
N PHE A 211 3.62 -2.47 -1.90
CA PHE A 211 3.98 -1.11 -2.31
C PHE A 211 3.58 -0.91 -3.77
N ALA A 212 2.60 -0.04 -4.00
CA ALA A 212 2.14 0.30 -5.34
C ALA A 212 2.66 1.68 -5.72
N ARG A 213 3.25 1.79 -6.92
CA ARG A 213 3.67 3.06 -7.52
C ARG A 213 2.98 3.19 -8.86
N PHE A 214 2.39 4.36 -9.10
CA PHE A 214 1.79 4.70 -10.38
C PHE A 214 2.50 5.92 -10.98
N PRO A 215 3.65 5.73 -11.67
CA PRO A 215 4.33 6.78 -12.43
C PRO A 215 3.54 7.17 -13.69
N PHE A 216 3.33 8.46 -13.87
CA PHE A 216 2.75 9.04 -15.09
C PHE A 216 3.71 10.05 -15.71
N LYS A 217 4.02 9.87 -17.00
CA LYS A 217 4.74 10.84 -17.83
C LYS A 217 3.76 11.45 -18.83
N PHE A 218 3.27 12.65 -18.50
CA PHE A 218 2.28 13.37 -19.29
C PHE A 218 2.93 14.10 -20.47
N PRO A 219 2.23 14.23 -21.62
CA PRO A 219 2.72 15.00 -22.77
C PRO A 219 2.72 16.52 -22.52
N SER A 220 1.97 17.02 -21.53
CA SER A 220 1.89 18.45 -21.21
C SER A 220 2.09 18.73 -19.72
N LYS A 221 2.51 19.96 -19.39
CA LYS A 221 2.80 20.38 -18.00
C LYS A 221 1.54 20.63 -17.15
N PHE A 222 0.36 20.79 -17.77
CA PHE A 222 -0.86 21.17 -17.06
C PHE A 222 -1.41 20.07 -16.12
N PRO A 223 -1.60 18.80 -16.57
CA PRO A 223 -2.01 17.72 -15.67
C PRO A 223 -1.07 17.55 -14.48
N ARG A 224 0.24 17.71 -14.71
CA ARG A 224 1.25 17.66 -13.66
C ARG A 224 1.05 18.73 -12.58
N LEU A 225 0.70 19.96 -12.96
CA LEU A 225 0.43 21.04 -12.01
C LEU A 225 -0.80 20.73 -11.15
N VAL A 226 -1.91 20.33 -11.77
CA VAL A 226 -3.16 20.02 -11.07
C VAL A 226 -2.97 18.83 -10.11
N ILE A 227 -2.29 17.79 -10.57
CA ILE A 227 -1.99 16.63 -9.73
C ILE A 227 -1.07 17.00 -8.57
N GLY A 228 -0.07 17.87 -8.80
CA GLY A 228 0.83 18.35 -7.75
C GLY A 228 0.12 19.09 -6.61
N LEU A 229 -1.05 19.67 -6.86
CA LEU A 229 -1.90 20.30 -5.84
C LEU A 229 -2.76 19.30 -5.07
N THR A 230 -2.90 18.06 -5.53
CA THR A 230 -3.73 17.04 -4.89
C THR A 230 -3.01 16.50 -3.65
N PRO A 231 -3.59 16.59 -2.44
CA PRO A 231 -2.96 16.05 -1.25
C PRO A 231 -2.75 14.54 -1.35
N ARG A 232 -1.57 14.04 -0.98
CA ARG A 232 -1.23 12.60 -1.07
C ARG A 232 -2.25 11.69 -0.37
N TRP A 233 -2.76 12.11 0.79
CA TRP A 233 -3.76 11.33 1.52
C TRP A 233 -5.05 11.14 0.71
N TYR A 234 -5.41 12.10 -0.15
CA TYR A 234 -6.62 12.01 -0.97
C TYR A 234 -6.48 10.95 -2.07
N SER A 235 -5.33 10.92 -2.75
CA SER A 235 -5.04 9.84 -3.72
C SER A 235 -5.00 8.47 -3.05
N HIS A 236 -4.48 8.38 -1.82
CA HIS A 236 -4.47 7.10 -1.09
C HIS A 236 -5.87 6.56 -0.82
N LEU A 237 -6.87 7.41 -0.52
CA LEU A 237 -8.25 6.95 -0.34
C LEU A 237 -8.79 6.26 -1.60
N GLY A 238 -8.51 6.84 -2.77
CA GLY A 238 -8.87 6.24 -4.07
C GLY A 238 -8.15 4.92 -4.33
N GLN A 239 -6.84 4.88 -4.10
CA GLN A 239 -6.03 3.66 -4.32
C GLN A 239 -6.43 2.53 -3.36
N ASN A 240 -6.68 2.83 -2.09
CA ASN A 240 -7.15 1.82 -1.13
C ASN A 240 -8.51 1.25 -1.54
N ARG A 241 -9.42 2.09 -2.08
CA ARG A 241 -10.71 1.61 -2.60
C ARG A 241 -10.55 0.61 -3.75
N VAL A 242 -9.58 0.81 -4.63
CA VAL A 242 -9.28 -0.14 -5.71
C VAL A 242 -8.78 -1.47 -5.13
N LEU A 243 -7.86 -1.44 -4.18
CA LEU A 243 -7.35 -2.68 -3.53
C LEU A 243 -8.44 -3.44 -2.76
N GLU A 244 -9.39 -2.72 -2.18
CA GLU A 244 -10.53 -3.31 -1.47
C GLU A 244 -11.51 -4.01 -2.41
N ASP A 245 -11.57 -3.61 -3.69
CA ASP A 245 -12.41 -4.25 -4.69
C ASP A 245 -11.99 -5.72 -4.90
N ASP A 246 -10.69 -6.04 -4.87
CA ASP A 246 -10.16 -7.40 -5.05
C ASP A 246 -10.11 -8.21 -3.75
N GLN A 247 -9.86 -7.53 -2.62
CA GLN A 247 -9.34 -8.16 -1.42
C GLN A 247 -10.19 -9.30 -0.86
N VAL A 248 -11.52 -9.20 -0.95
CA VAL A 248 -12.42 -10.27 -0.50
C VAL A 248 -12.26 -11.51 -1.36
N PHE A 249 -12.13 -11.36 -2.68
CA PHE A 249 -11.96 -12.50 -3.58
C PHE A 249 -10.62 -13.18 -3.32
N LEU A 250 -9.53 -12.41 -3.27
CA LEU A 250 -8.18 -12.94 -3.13
C LEU A 250 -7.97 -13.66 -1.79
N HIS A 251 -8.50 -13.11 -0.69
CA HIS A 251 -8.45 -13.77 0.62
C HIS A 251 -9.13 -15.16 0.62
N PHE A 252 -10.19 -15.32 -0.18
CA PHE A 252 -10.94 -16.57 -0.25
C PHE A 252 -10.33 -17.53 -1.27
N GLN A 253 -9.90 -17.01 -2.42
CA GLN A 253 -9.23 -17.74 -3.48
C GLN A 253 -7.97 -18.42 -2.95
N GLU A 254 -7.11 -17.69 -2.22
CA GLU A 254 -5.90 -18.24 -1.61
C GLU A 254 -6.21 -19.49 -0.77
N ARG A 255 -7.22 -19.43 0.09
CA ARG A 255 -7.62 -20.54 0.96
C ARG A 255 -8.20 -21.70 0.17
N PHE A 256 -8.96 -21.40 -0.88
CA PHE A 256 -9.48 -22.42 -1.79
C PHE A 256 -8.33 -23.16 -2.51
N VAL A 257 -7.39 -22.42 -3.10
CA VAL A 257 -6.23 -22.96 -3.79
C VAL A 257 -5.34 -23.74 -2.83
N GLN A 258 -5.08 -23.24 -1.62
CA GLN A 258 -4.35 -24.00 -0.60
C GLN A 258 -5.06 -25.32 -0.25
N GLY A 259 -6.39 -25.29 -0.09
CA GLY A 259 -7.20 -26.49 0.16
C GLY A 259 -7.18 -27.52 -0.99
N LYS A 260 -6.73 -27.12 -2.19
CA LYS A 260 -6.53 -27.99 -3.36
C LYS A 260 -5.08 -28.42 -3.56
N GLY A 261 -4.17 -28.05 -2.65
CA GLY A 261 -2.75 -28.43 -2.69
C GLY A 261 -1.81 -27.37 -3.25
N GLY A 262 -2.27 -26.12 -3.41
CA GLY A 262 -1.42 -24.99 -3.79
C GLY A 262 -0.99 -25.00 -5.27
N SER A 263 0.11 -24.31 -5.57
CA SER A 263 0.62 -24.14 -6.93
C SER A 263 0.85 -25.45 -7.71
N PRO A 264 1.39 -26.54 -7.13
CA PRO A 264 1.56 -27.82 -7.84
C PRO A 264 0.26 -28.45 -8.35
N ASN A 265 -0.89 -28.05 -7.80
CA ASN A 265 -2.20 -28.51 -8.26
C ASN A 265 -3.03 -27.35 -8.84
N TYR A 266 -2.41 -26.22 -9.18
CA TYR A 266 -3.14 -25.02 -9.60
C TYR A 266 -3.95 -25.26 -10.87
N GLU A 267 -3.37 -25.87 -11.90
CA GLU A 267 -4.10 -26.20 -13.15
C GLU A 267 -5.24 -27.22 -12.95
N LYS A 268 -5.21 -28.00 -11.86
CA LYS A 268 -6.32 -28.88 -11.46
C LYS A 268 -7.36 -28.14 -10.63
N ALA A 269 -6.95 -27.12 -9.88
CA ALA A 269 -7.81 -26.32 -9.02
C ALA A 269 -8.54 -25.21 -9.78
N CYS A 270 -7.91 -24.65 -10.81
CA CYS A 270 -8.37 -23.53 -11.62
C CYS A 270 -8.35 -23.91 -13.10
N TYR A 271 -9.41 -23.52 -13.81
CA TYR A 271 -9.51 -23.71 -15.26
C TYR A 271 -9.02 -22.45 -15.97
N LEU A 272 -7.93 -22.56 -16.74
CA LEU A 272 -7.24 -21.46 -17.43
C LEU A 272 -7.34 -21.63 -18.96
N PRO A 273 -8.53 -21.46 -19.57
CA PRO A 273 -8.77 -21.89 -20.95
C PRO A 273 -8.30 -20.91 -22.03
N THR A 274 -7.92 -19.68 -21.69
CA THR A 274 -7.71 -18.61 -22.68
C THR A 274 -6.30 -18.03 -22.63
N LYS A 275 -5.92 -17.29 -23.67
CA LYS A 275 -4.68 -16.50 -23.67
C LYS A 275 -4.64 -15.42 -22.59
N ALA A 276 -5.78 -15.01 -22.03
CA ALA A 276 -5.84 -14.06 -20.93
C ALA A 276 -5.14 -14.60 -19.67
N ASP A 277 -5.11 -15.93 -19.52
CA ASP A 277 -4.58 -16.63 -18.36
C ASP A 277 -3.07 -16.88 -18.45
N LEU A 278 -2.43 -16.53 -19.58
CA LEU A 278 -1.06 -16.96 -19.89
C LEU A 278 -0.03 -16.50 -18.84
N PHE A 279 -0.11 -15.25 -18.36
CA PHE A 279 0.84 -14.74 -17.36
C PHE A 279 0.64 -15.40 -16.00
N VAL A 280 -0.59 -15.73 -15.63
CA VAL A 280 -0.90 -16.49 -14.40
C VAL A 280 -0.32 -17.90 -14.51
N ALA A 281 -0.56 -18.59 -15.64
CA ALA A 281 0.00 -19.91 -15.89
C ALA A 281 1.54 -19.90 -15.89
N GLU A 282 2.17 -18.91 -16.52
CA GLU A 282 3.63 -18.73 -16.50
C GLU A 282 4.17 -18.51 -15.08
N PHE A 283 3.49 -17.68 -14.29
CA PHE A 283 3.87 -17.41 -12.91
C PHE A 283 3.81 -18.68 -12.03
N HIS A 284 2.76 -19.49 -12.15
CA HIS A 284 2.68 -20.76 -11.41
C HIS A 284 3.72 -21.79 -11.88
N ARG A 285 3.99 -21.88 -13.19
CA ARG A 285 5.09 -22.70 -13.73
C ARG A 285 6.44 -22.25 -13.17
N TRP A 286 6.68 -20.95 -13.06
CA TRP A 286 7.88 -20.41 -12.42
C TRP A 286 7.97 -20.78 -10.92
N ILE A 287 6.87 -20.65 -10.16
CA ILE A 287 6.83 -21.05 -8.74
C ILE A 287 7.19 -22.53 -8.59
N GLU A 288 6.59 -23.39 -9.40
CA GLU A 288 6.82 -24.83 -9.36
C GLU A 288 8.24 -25.20 -9.79
N GLN A 289 8.73 -24.65 -10.90
CA GLN A 289 10.06 -24.96 -11.43
C GLN A 289 11.16 -24.60 -10.42
N TYR A 290 11.04 -23.48 -9.72
CA TYR A 290 12.05 -22.99 -8.77
C TYR A 290 11.70 -23.25 -7.30
N GLN A 291 10.60 -23.95 -7.04
CA GLN A 291 10.15 -24.37 -5.69
C GLN A 291 10.08 -23.20 -4.69
N VAL A 292 9.63 -22.03 -5.15
CA VAL A 292 9.64 -20.80 -4.35
C VAL A 292 8.47 -20.80 -3.38
N LYS A 293 8.73 -20.48 -2.10
CA LYS A 293 7.69 -20.37 -1.06
C LYS A 293 7.93 -19.13 -0.20
N SER A 294 6.88 -18.33 0.05
CA SER A 294 6.94 -17.15 0.93
C SER A 294 7.26 -17.52 2.39
N PHE A 295 6.60 -18.56 2.92
CA PHE A 295 6.73 -19.01 4.32
C PHE A 295 6.79 -20.54 4.48
N GLY A 296 7.37 -21.25 3.51
CA GLY A 296 7.43 -22.72 3.53
C GLY A 296 6.04 -23.36 3.59
N ASP A 297 5.87 -24.36 4.46
CA ASP A 297 4.60 -25.11 4.63
C ASP A 297 3.72 -24.56 5.77
N SER A 298 3.90 -23.27 6.11
CA SER A 298 3.14 -22.63 7.17
C SER A 298 1.63 -22.60 6.86
N LYS A 299 0.81 -22.93 7.86
CA LYS A 299 -0.66 -22.89 7.73
C LYS A 299 -1.15 -21.44 7.60
N LEU A 300 -2.14 -21.21 6.74
CA LEU A 300 -2.81 -19.90 6.67
C LEU A 300 -3.60 -19.60 7.95
N PRO A 301 -3.70 -18.33 8.34
CA PRO A 301 -4.56 -17.92 9.45
C PRO A 301 -6.04 -18.15 9.09
N ASP A 302 -6.87 -18.22 10.12
CA ASP A 302 -8.31 -18.38 9.97
C ASP A 302 -8.91 -17.29 9.06
N ARG A 303 -10.00 -17.68 8.39
CA ARG A 303 -10.71 -16.78 7.49
C ARG A 303 -11.24 -15.57 8.25
N GLN A 304 -11.00 -14.38 7.69
CA GLN A 304 -11.48 -13.12 8.23
C GLN A 304 -12.86 -12.79 7.68
N SER A 305 -13.67 -12.09 8.49
CA SER A 305 -14.95 -11.52 8.05
C SER A 305 -14.73 -10.37 7.08
N VAL A 306 -15.73 -10.07 6.23
CA VAL A 306 -15.67 -8.91 5.31
C VAL A 306 -15.40 -7.61 6.07
N LYS A 307 -15.97 -7.46 7.28
CA LYS A 307 -15.74 -6.28 8.13
C LYS A 307 -14.26 -6.10 8.49
N GLN A 308 -13.58 -7.19 8.86
CA GLN A 308 -12.15 -7.19 9.19
C GLN A 308 -11.29 -6.93 7.96
N LEU A 309 -11.63 -7.55 6.82
CA LEU A 309 -10.93 -7.30 5.56
C LEU A 309 -11.00 -5.80 5.21
N MET A 310 -12.16 -5.17 5.37
CA MET A 310 -12.34 -3.75 5.08
C MET A 310 -11.66 -2.79 6.09
N ASP A 311 -10.90 -3.26 7.08
CA ASP A 311 -10.17 -2.39 8.01
C ASP A 311 -9.01 -1.67 7.31
N ARG A 312 -9.24 -0.39 6.99
CA ARG A 312 -8.22 0.49 6.38
C ARG A 312 -7.33 1.12 7.43
N TYR A 313 -7.83 1.33 8.66
CA TYR A 313 -7.07 2.01 9.69
C TYR A 313 -5.79 1.25 10.02
N HIS A 314 -5.93 -0.05 10.27
CA HIS A 314 -4.82 -0.90 10.67
C HIS A 314 -3.93 -1.32 9.50
N SER A 315 -4.52 -1.53 8.30
CA SER A 315 -3.75 -1.92 7.10
C SER A 315 -3.01 -0.76 6.42
N HIS A 316 -3.38 0.50 6.71
CA HIS A 316 -2.80 1.67 6.05
C HIS A 316 -2.74 2.92 6.94
N THR A 317 -3.88 3.45 7.38
CA THR A 317 -3.99 4.85 7.88
C THR A 317 -3.05 5.14 9.05
N LYS A 318 -3.00 4.27 10.07
CA LYS A 318 -2.18 4.51 11.27
C LYS A 318 -0.67 4.54 10.97
N HIS A 319 -0.27 3.84 9.91
CA HIS A 319 1.12 3.71 9.46
C HIS A 319 1.51 4.75 8.41
N CYS A 320 0.53 5.36 7.72
CA CYS A 320 0.79 6.39 6.73
C CYS A 320 0.78 7.79 7.37
N HIS A 321 1.94 8.44 7.44
CA HIS A 321 2.08 9.80 8.00
C HIS A 321 1.08 10.80 7.37
N SER A 322 0.90 10.77 6.05
CA SER A 322 -0.02 11.68 5.35
C SER A 322 -1.48 11.43 5.73
N CYS A 323 -1.93 10.17 5.79
CA CYS A 323 -3.32 9.83 6.11
C CYS A 323 -3.62 10.03 7.59
N ARG A 324 -2.68 9.66 8.48
CA ARG A 324 -2.82 9.88 9.93
C ARG A 324 -2.95 11.36 10.28
N ASN A 325 -2.11 12.22 9.70
CA ASN A 325 -2.20 13.66 9.95
C ASN A 325 -3.49 14.26 9.37
N ALA A 326 -3.90 13.81 8.17
CA ALA A 326 -5.17 14.24 7.58
C ALA A 326 -6.35 13.86 8.47
N LEU A 327 -6.38 12.63 8.97
CA LEU A 327 -7.40 12.16 9.92
C LEU A 327 -7.41 13.01 11.20
N ALA A 328 -6.25 13.24 11.81
CA ALA A 328 -6.15 14.07 13.02
C ALA A 328 -6.64 15.52 12.78
N ASN A 329 -6.33 16.09 11.62
CA ASN A 329 -6.81 17.42 11.24
C ASN A 329 -8.33 17.45 11.00
N ILE A 330 -8.87 16.43 10.32
CA ILE A 330 -10.32 16.27 10.11
C ILE A 330 -11.04 16.17 11.45
N GLU A 331 -10.50 15.41 12.41
CA GLU A 331 -11.08 15.26 13.75
C GLU A 331 -11.05 16.59 14.52
N LYS A 332 -9.94 17.34 14.45
CA LYS A 332 -9.85 18.68 15.04
C LYS A 332 -10.86 19.66 14.42
N ILE A 333 -10.96 19.71 13.10
CA ILE A 333 -11.89 20.61 12.39
C ILE A 333 -13.34 20.19 12.71
N GLN A 334 -13.64 18.89 12.73
CA GLN A 334 -14.96 18.38 13.06
C GLN A 334 -15.37 18.78 14.48
N THR A 335 -14.50 18.61 15.47
CA THR A 335 -14.78 19.03 16.86
C THR A 335 -14.93 20.54 16.96
N GLY A 336 -14.05 21.31 16.30
CA GLY A 336 -14.10 22.77 16.26
C GLY A 336 -15.38 23.31 15.61
N SER A 337 -15.82 22.72 14.49
CA SER A 337 -17.04 23.16 13.80
C SER A 337 -18.29 22.90 14.62
N LEU A 338 -18.34 21.78 15.36
CA LEU A 338 -19.43 21.49 16.30
C LEU A 338 -19.42 22.48 17.47
N ALA A 339 -18.25 22.76 18.05
CA ALA A 339 -18.13 23.73 19.15
C ALA A 339 -18.60 25.13 18.71
N ILE A 340 -18.18 25.59 17.54
CA ILE A 340 -18.61 26.89 16.97
C ILE A 340 -20.13 26.89 16.73
N ALA A 341 -20.68 25.80 16.19
CA ALA A 341 -22.13 25.71 15.97
C ALA A 341 -22.93 25.77 17.27
N ILE A 342 -22.47 25.07 18.33
CA ILE A 342 -23.11 25.10 19.65
C ILE A 342 -23.00 26.50 20.27
N ILE A 343 -21.84 27.16 20.19
CA ILE A 343 -21.67 28.52 20.69
C ILE A 343 -22.61 29.48 19.96
N CYS A 344 -22.67 29.41 18.63
CA CYS A 344 -23.58 30.25 17.84
C CYS A 344 -25.05 30.00 18.22
N LEU A 345 -25.43 28.73 18.41
CA LEU A 345 -26.78 28.35 18.82
C LEU A 345 -27.15 28.89 20.20
N VAL A 346 -26.21 28.86 21.17
CA VAL A 346 -26.42 29.40 22.53
C VAL A 346 -26.45 30.93 22.52
N CYS A 347 -25.73 31.59 21.61
CA CYS A 347 -25.75 33.06 21.48
C CYS A 347 -27.01 33.59 20.74
N LEU A 348 -27.76 32.75 20.02
CA LEU A 348 -28.95 33.18 19.28
C LEU A 348 -30.02 33.85 20.15
N PRO A 349 -30.43 33.29 21.31
CA PRO A 349 -31.38 33.95 22.22
C PRO A 349 -30.87 35.29 22.76
N LEU A 350 -29.57 35.42 23.01
CA LEU A 350 -28.97 36.67 23.50
C LEU A 350 -29.03 37.78 22.43
N ALA A 351 -28.88 37.42 21.15
CA ALA A 351 -29.01 38.35 20.03
C ALA A 351 -30.47 38.75 19.75
N SER A 352 -31.44 37.90 20.10
CA SER A 352 -32.87 38.16 19.90
C SER A 352 -33.59 38.80 21.10
N LEU A 353 -33.10 38.60 22.32
CA LEU A 353 -33.71 39.08 23.58
C LEU A 353 -32.99 40.29 24.20
N GLY A 354 -31.91 40.79 23.59
CA GLY A 354 -31.18 41.96 24.10
C GLY A 354 -31.94 43.29 23.97
N LEU A 355 -31.50 44.32 24.71
CA LEU A 355 -32.08 45.68 24.73
C LEU A 355 -32.11 46.39 23.35
N ALA A 356 -31.35 45.89 22.37
CA ALA A 356 -31.40 46.30 20.97
C ALA A 356 -31.22 45.06 20.07
N PRO A 357 -32.30 44.38 19.67
CA PRO A 357 -32.21 43.19 18.84
C PRO A 357 -31.58 43.51 17.49
N ASN A 358 -30.50 42.79 17.14
CA ASN A 358 -29.78 42.98 15.89
C ASN A 358 -30.09 41.83 14.93
N PHE A 359 -30.98 42.08 13.98
CA PHE A 359 -31.42 41.07 13.00
C PHE A 359 -30.25 40.48 12.19
N SER A 360 -29.28 41.31 11.78
CA SER A 360 -28.11 40.86 11.03
C SER A 360 -27.22 39.92 11.85
N LEU A 361 -27.06 40.19 13.15
CA LEU A 361 -26.32 39.30 14.06
C LEU A 361 -27.05 37.96 14.23
N GLY A 362 -28.37 37.97 14.45
CA GLY A 362 -29.18 36.75 14.55
C GLY A 362 -29.14 35.90 13.28
N LEU A 363 -29.22 36.54 12.11
CA LEU A 363 -29.08 35.86 10.81
C LEU A 363 -27.68 35.25 10.64
N GLY A 364 -26.62 36.01 10.97
CA GLY A 364 -25.24 35.53 10.92
C GLY A 364 -24.99 34.32 11.81
N LEU A 365 -25.45 34.35 13.06
CA LEU A 365 -25.35 33.22 13.99
C LEU A 365 -26.13 31.99 13.51
N THR A 366 -27.31 32.18 12.91
CA THR A 366 -28.10 31.08 12.34
C THR A 366 -27.37 30.41 11.17
N LEU A 367 -26.82 31.22 10.25
CA LEU A 367 -26.03 30.72 9.12
C LEU A 367 -24.79 29.97 9.59
N LEU A 368 -24.03 30.51 10.54
CA LEU A 368 -22.83 29.87 11.10
C LEU A 368 -23.17 28.56 11.82
N THR A 369 -24.29 28.51 12.54
CA THR A 369 -24.79 27.28 13.17
C THR A 369 -25.07 26.20 12.13
N GLY A 370 -25.84 26.55 11.09
CA GLY A 370 -26.17 25.63 9.99
C GLY A 370 -24.91 25.13 9.25
N LEU A 371 -24.00 26.04 8.91
CA LEU A 371 -22.73 25.71 8.26
C LEU A 371 -21.84 24.83 9.15
N GLY A 372 -21.76 25.12 10.44
CA GLY A 372 -20.97 24.34 11.39
C GLY A 372 -21.48 22.91 11.56
N PHE A 373 -22.80 22.71 11.64
CA PHE A 373 -23.41 21.38 11.65
C PHE A 373 -23.26 20.64 10.32
N ALA A 374 -23.44 21.33 9.19
CA ALA A 374 -23.25 20.74 7.86
C ALA A 374 -21.81 20.28 7.66
N LEU A 375 -20.83 21.11 8.06
CA LEU A 375 -19.41 20.77 8.02
C LEU A 375 -19.09 19.60 8.95
N TRP A 376 -19.59 19.62 10.19
CA TRP A 376 -19.41 18.51 11.15
C TRP A 376 -19.92 17.17 10.60
N ALA A 377 -21.13 17.17 10.02
CA ALA A 377 -21.75 15.98 9.45
C ALA A 377 -21.01 15.49 8.19
N GLY A 378 -20.61 16.40 7.31
CA GLY A 378 -19.82 16.10 6.11
C GLY A 378 -18.46 15.48 6.45
N LEU A 379 -17.74 16.08 7.39
CA LEU A 379 -16.47 15.56 7.90
C LEU A 379 -16.64 14.21 8.59
N GLY A 380 -17.78 13.95 9.24
CA GLY A 380 -18.08 12.65 9.85
C GLY A 380 -18.14 11.51 8.84
N LYS A 381 -18.80 11.73 7.70
CA LYS A 381 -18.82 10.77 6.59
C LYS A 381 -17.43 10.56 6.00
N PHE A 382 -16.69 11.65 5.81
CA PHE A 382 -15.35 11.61 5.24
C PHE A 382 -14.33 10.92 6.15
N LYS A 383 -14.44 11.14 7.47
CA LYS A 383 -13.62 10.48 8.49
C LYS A 383 -13.73 8.96 8.41
N GLN A 384 -14.91 8.40 8.16
CA GLN A 384 -15.10 6.95 8.03
C GLN A 384 -14.26 6.35 6.90
N SER A 385 -13.98 7.10 5.84
CA SER A 385 -13.08 6.67 4.76
C SER A 385 -11.62 6.51 5.19
N PHE A 386 -11.22 6.91 6.40
CA PHE A 386 -9.90 6.59 6.95
C PHE A 386 -9.89 5.31 7.79
N TYR A 387 -11.07 4.84 8.22
CA TYR A 387 -11.20 3.67 9.07
C TYR A 387 -11.60 2.42 8.29
N GLN A 388 -12.56 2.54 7.37
CA GLN A 388 -13.17 1.36 6.75
C GLN A 388 -13.46 1.50 5.25
N GLY A 389 -13.23 0.41 4.53
CA GLY A 389 -13.68 0.15 3.16
C GLY A 389 -15.19 0.26 2.98
N ASN A 390 -15.61 0.47 1.73
CA ASN A 390 -17.03 0.44 1.41
C ASN A 390 -17.51 -1.02 1.48
N PRO A 391 -18.55 -1.34 2.28
CA PRO A 391 -19.03 -2.71 2.38
C PRO A 391 -19.69 -3.21 1.09
N ILE A 392 -20.24 -2.28 0.30
CA ILE A 392 -20.81 -2.56 -1.02
C ILE A 392 -19.84 -2.02 -2.07
N PRO A 393 -19.18 -2.89 -2.85
CA PRO A 393 -18.23 -2.46 -3.85
C PRO A 393 -18.96 -1.77 -5.01
N PRO A 394 -18.34 -0.78 -5.68
CA PRO A 394 -19.03 0.05 -6.69
C PRO A 394 -19.59 -0.77 -7.85
N ARG A 395 -18.88 -1.84 -8.23
CA ARG A 395 -19.30 -2.80 -9.27
C ARG A 395 -20.65 -3.47 -9.05
N ASN A 396 -21.17 -3.46 -7.82
CA ASN A 396 -22.45 -4.08 -7.44
C ASN A 396 -23.60 -3.06 -7.36
N ILE A 397 -23.31 -1.76 -7.47
CA ILE A 397 -24.35 -0.74 -7.49
C ILE A 397 -25.01 -0.79 -8.87
N PRO A 398 -26.35 -0.85 -8.99
CA PRO A 398 -27.04 -0.80 -10.27
C PRO A 398 -26.66 0.43 -11.09
N ASP A 399 -26.73 0.33 -12.41
CA ASP A 399 -26.68 1.53 -13.26
C ASP A 399 -27.96 2.34 -13.01
N LYS A 400 -27.82 3.67 -12.96
CA LYS A 400 -29.00 4.54 -12.95
C LYS A 400 -29.63 4.40 -14.33
N GLY A 401 -30.80 3.77 -14.38
CA GLY A 401 -31.59 3.59 -15.59
C GLY A 401 -32.07 4.90 -16.20
#